data_AF-A0A7Z9G507-F1
#
_entry.id   AF-A0A7Z9G507-F1
#
_cell.length_a   1.000
_cell.length_b   1.000
_cell.length_c   1.000
_cell.angle_alpha   90.00
_cell.angle_beta   90.00
_cell.angle_gamma   90.00
#
_symmetry.space_group_name_H-M   'P 1'
#
loop_
_entity.id
_entity.type
_entity.pdbx_description
1 polymer ?
#
loop_
_entity_poly.entity_id
_entity_poly.type
_entity_poly.pdbx_seq_one_letter_code
_entity_poly.pdbx_strand_id
1 'polypeptide(L)'
;MSLINLAESYAYATVITGGVFGNSPVGLLGFDGSGAGVGNGTSMTTTGAGLTLQSIIGDPGSSFDSMQSSFMANYQAMAVQAIGIGITFKFAKKLLRKPISNVNRNLMKPLGIGVRL
;
A
#
# COMPACT_ATOMS: atom_id res chain seq x y z
N MET A 1 -8.69 -16.39 -0.98
CA MET A 1 -7.80 -15.30 -0.52
C MET A 1 -8.68 -14.19 0.03
N SER A 2 -8.64 -13.91 1.34
CA SER A 2 -9.53 -12.93 1.98
C SER A 2 -9.11 -11.49 1.64
N LEU A 3 -10.09 -10.59 1.43
CA LEU A 3 -9.89 -9.14 1.20
C LEU A 3 -8.99 -8.46 2.24
N ILE A 4 -8.98 -9.01 3.46
CA ILE A 4 -8.12 -8.56 4.55
C ILE A 4 -6.64 -8.75 4.17
N ASN A 5 -6.24 -9.91 3.64
CA ASN A 5 -4.85 -10.13 3.22
C ASN A 5 -4.46 -9.23 2.03
N LEU A 6 -5.42 -8.89 1.15
CA LEU A 6 -5.20 -7.95 0.06
C LEU A 6 -4.90 -6.54 0.61
N ALA A 7 -5.65 -6.07 1.60
CA ALA A 7 -5.40 -4.76 2.23
C ALA A 7 -4.03 -4.69 2.93
N GLU A 8 -3.59 -5.76 3.60
CA GLU A 8 -2.23 -5.83 4.16
C GLU A 8 -1.17 -5.76 3.06
N SER A 9 -1.33 -6.53 1.98
CA SER A 9 -0.39 -6.49 0.86
C SER A 9 -0.36 -5.12 0.18
N TYR A 10 -1.51 -4.45 0.07
CA TYR A 10 -1.60 -3.10 -0.48
C TYR A 10 -0.93 -2.07 0.42
N ALA A 11 -1.03 -2.22 1.74
CA ALA A 11 -0.34 -1.35 2.69
C ALA A 11 1.19 -1.50 2.57
N TYR A 12 1.71 -2.72 2.50
CA TYR A 12 3.15 -2.94 2.26
C TYR A 12 3.59 -2.40 0.89
N ALA A 13 2.79 -2.63 -0.16
CA ALA A 13 3.06 -2.08 -1.47
C ALA A 13 3.11 -0.55 -1.42
N THR A 14 2.18 0.09 -0.71
CA THR A 14 2.14 1.55 -0.56
C THR A 14 3.37 2.10 0.17
N VAL A 15 3.89 1.39 1.18
CA VAL A 15 5.13 1.77 1.86
C VAL A 15 6.34 1.69 0.91
N ILE A 16 6.43 0.61 0.13
CA ILE A 16 7.52 0.42 -0.82
C ILE A 16 7.43 1.43 -1.96
N THR A 17 6.26 1.60 -2.56
CA THR A 17 6.10 2.53 -3.68
C THR A 17 6.21 3.98 -3.24
N GLY A 18 5.70 4.32 -2.06
CA GLY A 18 5.84 5.65 -1.48
C GLY A 18 7.29 6.01 -1.16
N GLY A 19 8.05 5.07 -0.58
CA GLY A 19 9.44 5.34 -0.17
C GLY A 19 10.47 5.27 -1.29
N VAL A 20 10.23 4.45 -2.32
CA VAL A 20 11.16 4.25 -3.44
C VAL A 20 10.78 5.09 -4.65
N PHE A 21 9.50 5.13 -5.00
CA PHE A 21 9.01 5.78 -6.23
C PHE A 21 8.30 7.11 -5.93
N GLY A 22 8.05 7.45 -4.67
CA GLY A 22 7.30 8.65 -4.31
C GLY A 22 5.84 8.61 -4.76
N ASN A 23 5.30 7.43 -5.04
CA ASN A 23 3.98 7.25 -5.63
C ASN A 23 3.20 6.10 -4.97
N SER A 24 1.88 6.11 -5.11
CA SER A 24 1.04 4.99 -4.68
C SER A 24 1.24 3.78 -5.62
N PRO A 25 0.87 2.55 -5.22
CA PRO A 25 1.02 1.39 -6.11
C PRO A 25 0.21 1.53 -7.40
N VAL A 26 -0.94 2.19 -7.33
CA VAL A 26 -1.81 2.45 -8.49
C VAL A 26 -1.28 3.63 -9.32
N GLY A 27 -0.74 4.66 -8.67
CA GLY A 27 -0.13 5.81 -9.32
C GLY A 27 1.19 5.48 -10.01
N LEU A 28 1.98 4.54 -9.49
CA LEU A 28 3.16 4.01 -10.17
C LEU A 28 2.81 3.46 -11.56
N LEU A 29 1.64 2.82 -11.69
CA LEU A 29 1.12 2.30 -12.96
C LEU A 29 0.49 3.40 -13.84
N GLY A 30 0.33 4.62 -13.32
CA GLY A 30 -0.29 5.74 -14.02
C GLY A 30 -1.82 5.72 -14.05
N PHE A 31 -2.47 4.88 -13.23
CA PHE A 31 -3.92 4.67 -13.30
C PHE A 31 -4.76 5.61 -12.43
N ASP A 32 -4.15 6.33 -11.48
CA ASP A 32 -4.87 7.26 -10.60
C ASP A 32 -5.01 8.67 -11.23
N GLY A 33 -4.58 8.84 -12.49
CA GLY A 33 -4.59 10.12 -13.18
C GLY A 33 -3.58 11.14 -12.64
N SER A 34 -2.78 10.76 -11.62
CA SER A 34 -1.64 11.54 -11.23
C SER A 34 -0.54 11.38 -12.28
N GLY A 35 -0.27 12.44 -13.02
CA GLY A 35 1.00 12.57 -13.71
C GLY A 35 2.15 12.46 -12.70
N ALA A 36 3.36 12.17 -13.19
CA ALA A 36 4.57 12.16 -12.38
C ALA A 36 4.64 13.43 -11.52
N GLY A 37 4.39 13.33 -10.21
CA GLY A 37 4.33 14.50 -9.32
C GLY A 37 3.31 14.49 -8.18
N VAL A 38 2.29 13.63 -8.17
CA VAL A 38 1.40 13.53 -6.99
C VAL A 38 2.04 12.57 -5.98
N GLY A 39 2.74 13.16 -5.02
CA GLY A 39 3.34 12.41 -3.91
C GLY A 39 2.29 11.62 -3.14
N ASN A 40 2.57 10.34 -2.91
CA ASN A 40 1.79 9.52 -1.98
C ASN A 40 1.78 10.18 -0.59
N GLY A 41 0.63 10.30 0.06
CA GLY A 41 0.45 10.94 1.38
C GLY A 41 1.21 10.28 2.55
N THR A 42 2.14 9.37 2.27
CA THR A 42 3.16 8.92 3.19
C THR A 42 4.13 10.06 3.47
N SER A 43 4.35 10.37 4.76
CA SER A 43 5.40 11.28 5.23
C SER A 43 6.80 10.69 4.96
N MET A 44 7.16 10.56 3.69
CA MET A 44 8.42 10.05 3.18
C MET A 44 9.03 11.09 2.25
N THR A 45 10.36 11.22 2.30
CA THR A 45 11.10 12.17 1.50
C THR A 45 11.16 11.69 0.06
N THR A 46 10.63 12.47 -0.87
CA THR A 46 10.71 12.15 -2.30
C THR A 46 11.82 12.97 -2.95
N THR A 47 12.80 12.30 -3.57
CA THR A 47 13.84 12.98 -4.33
C THR A 47 13.35 13.22 -5.77
N GLY A 48 12.55 14.26 -5.95
CA GLY A 48 11.96 14.66 -7.24
C GLY A 48 10.44 14.50 -7.30
N ALA A 49 9.90 14.51 -8.52
CA ALA A 49 8.48 14.19 -8.78
C ALA A 49 8.25 12.68 -8.61
N GLY A 50 7.04 12.28 -8.16
CA GLY A 50 6.67 10.88 -8.05
C GLY A 50 6.87 10.14 -9.38
N LEU A 51 7.62 9.03 -9.36
CA LEU A 51 7.95 8.25 -10.54
C LEU A 51 6.77 7.37 -10.95
N THR A 52 6.62 7.18 -12.25
CA THR A 52 5.67 6.25 -12.88
C THR A 52 6.44 5.25 -13.73
N LEU A 53 5.82 4.12 -14.09
CA LEU A 53 6.45 3.20 -15.04
C LEU A 53 6.77 3.88 -16.38
N GLN A 54 5.95 4.83 -16.80
CA GLN A 54 6.19 5.61 -18.01
C GLN A 54 7.42 6.52 -17.89
N SER A 55 7.63 7.17 -16.73
CA SER A 55 8.82 8.00 -16.52
C SER A 55 10.10 7.17 -16.45
N ILE A 56 10.04 5.97 -15.85
CA ILE A 56 11.17 5.04 -15.79
C ILE A 56 11.55 4.55 -17.19
N ILE A 57 10.57 4.26 -18.04
CA ILE A 57 10.83 3.86 -19.43
C ILE A 57 11.39 5.04 -20.25
N GLY A 58 10.90 6.27 -19.99
CA GLY A 58 11.33 7.47 -20.70
C GLY A 58 12.74 7.93 -20.36
N ASP A 59 13.15 7.84 -19.10
CA ASP A 59 14.51 8.14 -18.65
C ASP A 59 14.91 7.24 -17.46
N PRO A 60 15.45 6.04 -17.73
CA PRO A 60 15.77 5.09 -16.68
C PRO A 60 16.93 5.56 -15.81
N GLY A 61 17.91 6.28 -16.36
CA GLY A 61 19.11 6.68 -15.63
C GLY A 61 18.80 7.60 -14.46
N SER A 62 18.15 8.74 -14.74
CA SER A 62 17.75 9.69 -13.70
C SER A 62 16.70 9.10 -12.76
N SER A 63 15.80 8.24 -13.27
CA SER A 63 14.80 7.55 -12.44
C SER A 63 15.44 6.63 -11.42
N PHE A 64 16.46 5.84 -11.79
CA PHE A 64 17.15 4.96 -10.85
C PHE A 64 17.94 5.74 -9.79
N ASP A 65 18.57 6.86 -10.16
CA ASP A 65 19.28 7.72 -9.21
C ASP A 65 18.31 8.33 -8.18
N SER A 66 17.15 8.82 -8.64
CA SER A 66 16.06 9.30 -7.78
C SER A 66 15.49 8.19 -6.89
N MET A 67 15.32 6.97 -7.41
CA MET A 67 14.86 5.80 -6.63
C MET A 67 15.85 5.42 -5.53
N GLN A 68 17.14 5.38 -5.86
CA GLN A 68 18.19 5.05 -4.91
C GLN A 68 18.27 6.10 -3.80
N SER A 69 18.26 7.38 -4.17
CA SER A 69 18.26 8.49 -3.22
C SER A 69 17.04 8.46 -2.29
N SER A 70 15.84 8.27 -2.86
CA SER A 70 14.60 8.19 -2.09
C SER A 70 14.61 6.97 -1.15
N PHE A 71 15.07 5.82 -1.62
CA PHE A 71 15.21 4.62 -0.79
C PHE A 71 16.17 4.88 0.39
N MET A 72 17.36 5.44 0.13
CA MET A 72 18.34 5.74 1.17
C MET A 72 17.87 6.83 2.16
N ALA A 73 17.00 7.74 1.72
CA ALA A 73 16.38 8.72 2.61
C ALA A 73 15.27 8.10 3.47
N ASN A 74 14.57 7.08 2.97
CA ASN A 74 13.35 6.55 3.60
C ASN A 74 13.48 5.17 4.25
N TYR A 75 14.57 4.42 4.05
CA TYR A 75 14.69 3.02 4.50
C TYR A 75 14.31 2.81 5.97
N GLN A 76 14.66 3.75 6.86
CA GLN A 76 14.29 3.69 8.28
C GLN A 76 12.77 3.86 8.47
N ALA A 77 12.19 4.88 7.85
CA ALA A 77 10.75 5.14 7.92
C ALA A 77 9.95 3.99 7.32
N MET A 78 10.42 3.40 6.22
CA MET A 78 9.81 2.24 5.59
C MET A 78 9.83 1.02 6.50
N ALA A 79 10.96 0.74 7.17
CA ALA A 79 11.07 -0.38 8.10
C ALA A 79 10.12 -0.22 9.30
N VAL A 80 10.06 0.99 9.89
CA VAL A 80 9.17 1.29 11.01
C VAL A 80 7.70 1.16 10.60
N GLN A 81 7.33 1.69 9.44
CA GLN A 81 5.97 1.59 8.92
C GLN A 81 5.59 0.13 8.60
N ALA A 82 6.49 -0.66 8.02
CA ALA A 82 6.26 -2.08 7.76
C ALA A 82 6.00 -2.86 9.06
N ILE A 83 6.77 -2.60 10.11
CA ILE A 83 6.54 -3.20 11.44
C ILE A 83 5.19 -2.75 12.00
N GLY A 84 4.88 -1.45 11.91
CA GLY A 84 3.60 -0.88 12.34
C GLY A 84 2.41 -1.52 11.64
N ILE A 85 2.49 -1.72 10.33
CA ILE A 85 1.46 -2.41 9.53
C ILE A 85 1.27 -3.83 10.03
N GLY A 86 2.33 -4.61 10.20
CA GLY A 86 2.22 -5.99 10.66
C GLY A 86 1.57 -6.12 12.05
N ILE A 87 1.93 -5.25 13.00
CA ILE A 87 1.35 -5.23 14.34
C ILE A 87 -0.12 -4.80 14.28
N THR A 88 -0.40 -3.69 13.59
CA THR A 88 -1.75 -3.12 13.46
C THR A 88 -2.67 -4.10 12.75
N PHE A 89 -2.18 -4.77 11.72
CA PHE A 89 -2.96 -5.73 10.95
C PHE A 89 -3.24 -7.00 11.75
N LYS A 90 -2.29 -7.53 12.53
CA LYS A 90 -2.56 -8.62 13.47
C LYS A 90 -3.65 -8.24 14.47
N PHE A 91 -3.60 -7.03 15.00
CA PHE A 91 -4.63 -6.53 15.92
C PHE A 91 -5.97 -6.30 15.23
N ALA A 92 -5.98 -5.66 14.05
CA ALA A 92 -7.17 -5.41 13.25
C ALA A 92 -7.83 -6.72 12.82
N LYS A 93 -7.06 -7.71 12.38
CA LYS A 93 -7.56 -9.05 12.05
C LYS A 93 -8.21 -9.71 13.25
N LYS A 94 -7.59 -9.61 14.43
CA LYS A 94 -8.15 -10.13 15.69
C LYS A 94 -9.41 -9.39 16.11
N LEU A 95 -9.46 -8.07 15.94
CA LEU A 95 -10.59 -7.22 16.27
C LEU A 95 -11.76 -7.44 15.31
N LEU A 96 -11.51 -7.42 14.00
CA LEU A 96 -12.51 -7.57 12.93
C LEU A 96 -13.08 -8.99 12.83
N ARG A 97 -12.36 -10.02 13.28
CA ARG A 97 -12.91 -11.38 13.36
C ARG A 97 -14.14 -11.47 14.27
N LYS A 98 -14.21 -10.64 15.32
CA LYS A 98 -15.31 -10.64 16.30
C LYS A 98 -16.63 -10.03 15.74
N PRO A 99 -16.66 -8.83 15.14
CA PRO A 99 -17.84 -8.30 14.47
C PRO A 99 -18.18 -9.08 13.21
N ILE A 100 -17.20 -9.55 12.41
CA ILE A 100 -17.50 -10.39 11.22
C ILE A 100 -18.16 -11.71 11.64
N SER A 101 -17.70 -12.35 12.72
CA SER A 101 -18.34 -13.56 13.25
C SER A 101 -19.75 -13.28 13.78
N ASN A 102 -19.96 -12.13 14.44
CA ASN A 102 -21.28 -11.72 14.91
C ASN A 102 -22.24 -11.36 13.76
N VAL A 103 -21.77 -10.67 12.72
CA VAL A 103 -22.54 -10.38 11.49
C VAL A 103 -22.84 -11.67 10.73
N ASN A 104 -21.88 -12.57 10.59
CA ASN A 104 -22.12 -13.86 9.96
C ASN A 104 -23.16 -14.69 10.75
N ARG A 105 -23.08 -14.70 12.09
CA ARG A 105 -24.00 -15.46 12.95
C ARG A 105 -25.40 -14.84 13.08
N ASN A 106 -25.52 -13.51 13.09
CA ASN A 106 -26.79 -12.81 13.32
C ASN A 106 -27.44 -12.25 12.04
N LEU A 107 -26.68 -12.01 10.97
CA LEU A 107 -27.19 -11.46 9.70
C LEU A 107 -27.05 -12.43 8.52
N MET A 108 -25.93 -13.14 8.34
CA MET A 108 -25.75 -14.01 7.16
C MET A 108 -26.39 -15.40 7.30
N LYS A 109 -26.31 -16.02 8.49
CA LYS A 109 -26.95 -17.32 8.76
C LYS A 109 -28.48 -17.34 8.60
N PRO A 110 -29.24 -16.30 9.00
CA PRO A 110 -30.69 -16.29 8.79
C PRO A 110 -31.14 -15.95 7.35
N LEU A 111 -30.23 -15.54 6.44
CA LEU A 111 -30.58 -15.10 5.08
C LEU A 111 -30.14 -16.07 3.96
N GLY A 112 -29.65 -17.28 4.27
CA GLY A 112 -29.53 -18.37 3.29
C GLY A 112 -28.55 -18.18 2.13
N ILE A 113 -27.76 -17.10 2.07
CA ILE A 113 -26.72 -16.93 1.06
C ILE A 113 -25.46 -17.64 1.53
N GLY A 114 -25.34 -18.91 1.13
CA GLY A 114 -24.20 -19.78 1.38
C GLY A 114 -22.96 -19.41 0.57
N VAL A 115 -22.44 -18.18 0.73
CA VAL A 115 -21.13 -17.81 0.19
C VAL A 115 -20.17 -17.57 1.35
N ARG A 116 -19.22 -18.51 1.50
CA ARG A 116 -18.13 -18.42 2.48
C ARG A 116 -17.19 -17.27 2.11
N LEU A 117 -17.10 -16.24 2.96
CA LEU A 117 -16.05 -15.21 2.95
C LEU A 117 -14.73 -15.73 3.54
#